data_AF-A0A7V7QM39-F1
#
_entry.id   AF-A0A7V7QM39-F1
#
_cell.length_a   1.000
_cell.length_b   1.000
_cell.length_c   1.000
_cell.angle_alpha   90.00
_cell.angle_beta   90.00
_cell.angle_gamma   90.00
#
_symmetry.space_group_name_H-M   'P 1'
#
loop_
_entity.id
_entity.type
_entity.pdbx_description
1 polymer ?
#
loop_
_entity_poly.entity_id
_entity_poly.type
_entity_poly.pdbx_seq_one_letter_code
_entity_poly.pdbx_strand_id
1 'polypeptide(L)'
;MQADIQNQYDKIYRYCFYKVKNVSLAEDLTQETFLRYLTQNSYVERGKKLAYLYTIARNLCMDTFRKAKTQELCTEIPSEDCLEQLELNIVIKDALNELTERISFYMICLD
;
A
#
# COMPACT_ATOMS: atom_id res chain seq x y z
N MET A 1 -9.27 -13.84 -24.23
CA MET A 1 -9.06 -12.47 -23.69
C MET A 1 -9.64 -12.29 -22.28
N GLN A 2 -10.82 -12.85 -21.94
CA GLN A 2 -11.41 -12.73 -20.59
C GLN A 2 -10.73 -13.56 -19.48
N ALA A 3 -10.13 -14.71 -19.80
CA ALA A 3 -9.51 -15.60 -18.82
C ALA A 3 -8.31 -15.00 -18.04
N ASP A 4 -7.65 -13.99 -18.59
CA ASP A 4 -6.51 -13.33 -17.93
C ASP A 4 -6.96 -12.30 -16.87
N ILE A 5 -8.11 -11.65 -17.07
CA ILE A 5 -8.62 -10.66 -16.11
C ILE A 5 -9.05 -11.33 -14.80
N GLN A 6 -9.76 -12.47 -14.87
CA GLN A 6 -10.21 -13.16 -13.66
C GLN A 6 -9.05 -13.66 -12.79
N ASN A 7 -7.99 -14.18 -13.43
CA ASN A 7 -6.78 -14.60 -12.72
C ASN A 7 -6.06 -13.43 -12.05
N GLN A 8 -6.04 -12.26 -12.69
CA GLN A 8 -5.49 -11.05 -12.11
C GLN A 8 -6.38 -10.53 -10.98
N TYR A 9 -7.71 -10.67 -11.11
CA TYR A 9 -8.66 -10.26 -10.08
C TYR A 9 -8.43 -10.98 -8.76
N ASP A 10 -8.31 -12.32 -8.77
CA ASP A 10 -8.01 -13.10 -7.55
C ASP A 10 -6.67 -12.68 -6.92
N LYS A 11 -5.64 -12.42 -7.74
CA LYS A 11 -4.33 -11.95 -7.24
C LYS A 11 -4.40 -10.60 -6.55
N ILE A 12 -5.14 -9.65 -7.13
CA ILE A 12 -5.32 -8.32 -6.56
C ILE A 12 -6.22 -8.36 -5.33
N TYR A 13 -7.30 -9.14 -5.38
CA TYR A 13 -8.18 -9.36 -4.23
C TYR A 13 -7.42 -9.91 -3.03
N ARG A 14 -6.66 -10.99 -3.22
CA ARG A 14 -5.83 -11.57 -2.15
C ARG A 14 -4.85 -10.55 -1.61
N TYR A 15 -4.20 -9.79 -2.47
CA TYR A 15 -3.28 -8.74 -2.05
C TYR A 15 -3.96 -7.67 -1.18
N CYS A 16 -5.09 -7.12 -1.64
CA CYS A 16 -5.88 -6.16 -0.88
C CYS A 16 -6.34 -6.76 0.46
N PHE A 17 -6.87 -7.98 0.46
CA PHE A 17 -7.31 -8.67 1.66
C PHE A 17 -6.17 -8.90 2.66
N TYR A 18 -4.99 -9.32 2.20
CA TYR A 18 -3.82 -9.48 3.08
C TYR A 18 -3.35 -8.15 3.67
N LYS A 19 -3.54 -7.03 2.96
CA LYS A 19 -3.22 -5.69 3.47
C LYS A 19 -4.24 -5.20 4.49
N VAL A 20 -5.52 -5.18 4.14
CA VAL A 20 -6.54 -4.50 4.95
C VAL A 20 -7.27 -5.40 5.96
N LYS A 21 -7.17 -6.73 5.81
CA LYS A 21 -7.80 -7.73 6.68
C LYS A 21 -9.32 -7.57 6.86
N ASN A 22 -9.97 -6.94 5.89
CA ASN A 22 -11.40 -6.69 5.86
C ASN A 22 -11.95 -7.11 4.49
N VAL A 23 -12.98 -7.95 4.47
CA VAL A 23 -13.54 -8.53 3.23
C VAL A 23 -14.15 -7.45 2.34
N SER A 24 -15.09 -6.66 2.88
CA SER A 24 -15.79 -5.61 2.12
C SER A 24 -14.80 -4.58 1.56
N LEU A 25 -13.87 -4.12 2.39
CA LEU A 25 -12.88 -3.14 1.96
C LEU A 25 -11.92 -3.72 0.90
N ALA A 26 -11.56 -4.99 1.01
CA ALA A 26 -10.74 -5.65 0.00
C ALA A 26 -11.46 -5.77 -1.35
N GLU A 27 -12.77 -6.06 -1.34
CA GLU A 27 -13.60 -6.08 -2.54
C GLU A 27 -13.66 -4.71 -3.20
N ASP A 28 -13.94 -3.66 -2.42
CA ASP A 28 -14.01 -2.28 -2.91
C ASP A 28 -12.69 -1.82 -3.52
N LEU A 29 -11.57 -2.04 -2.81
CA LEU A 29 -10.24 -1.66 -3.29
C LEU A 29 -9.85 -2.42 -4.56
N THR A 30 -10.28 -3.67 -4.68
CA THR A 30 -10.03 -4.47 -5.88
C THR A 30 -10.83 -3.92 -7.05
N GLN A 31 -12.12 -3.64 -6.87
CA GLN A 31 -12.97 -3.05 -7.91
C GLN A 31 -12.41 -1.71 -8.40
N GLU A 32 -12.08 -0.81 -7.47
CA GLU A 32 -11.49 0.49 -7.77
C GLU A 32 -10.15 0.37 -8.50
N THR A 33 -9.34 -0.64 -8.16
CA THR A 33 -8.07 -0.93 -8.85
C THR A 33 -8.31 -1.22 -10.33
N PHE A 34 -9.25 -2.10 -10.64
CA PHE A 34 -9.57 -2.45 -12.03
C PHE A 34 -10.28 -1.30 -12.77
N LEU A 35 -11.09 -0.50 -12.08
CA LEU A 35 -11.72 0.68 -12.68
C LEU A 35 -10.66 1.69 -13.13
N ARG A 36 -9.69 2.01 -12.28
CA ARG A 36 -8.57 2.92 -12.63
C ARG A 36 -7.70 2.37 -13.74
N TYR A 37 -7.47 1.06 -13.73
CA TYR A 37 -6.74 0.37 -14.78
C TYR A 37 -7.44 0.51 -16.15
N LEU A 38 -8.77 0.27 -16.19
CA LEU A 38 -9.55 0.28 -17.43
C LEU A 38 -9.82 1.69 -17.98
N THR A 39 -9.86 2.69 -17.09
CA THR A 39 -10.08 4.10 -17.46
C THR A 39 -8.80 4.80 -17.92
N GLN A 40 -7.62 4.22 -17.66
CA GLN A 40 -6.38 4.77 -18.16
C GLN A 40 -6.21 4.53 -19.66
N ASN A 41 -5.82 5.58 -20.40
CA ASN A 41 -5.64 5.52 -21.85
C ASN A 41 -4.63 4.43 -22.27
N SER A 42 -5.02 3.68 -23.29
CA SER A 42 -4.54 2.36 -23.73
C SER A 42 -3.08 2.23 -24.19
N TYR A 43 -2.25 3.27 -24.05
CA TYR A 43 -0.91 3.30 -24.64
C TYR A 43 0.19 2.67 -23.75
N VAL A 44 0.02 2.61 -22.43
CA VAL A 44 1.15 2.36 -21.51
C VAL A 44 1.47 0.87 -21.28
N GLU A 45 0.61 -0.07 -21.69
CA GLU A 45 0.58 -1.37 -20.98
C GLU A 45 0.60 -2.65 -21.82
N ARG A 46 1.20 -2.64 -23.00
CA ARG A 46 1.34 -3.87 -23.79
C ARG A 46 2.25 -4.96 -23.17
N GLY A 47 2.79 -4.78 -21.96
CA GLY A 47 3.64 -5.79 -21.32
C GLY A 47 3.77 -5.80 -19.78
N LYS A 48 3.14 -4.89 -19.03
CA LYS A 48 3.31 -4.79 -17.55
C LYS A 48 2.01 -4.65 -16.76
N LYS A 49 0.91 -5.18 -17.29
CA LYS A 49 -0.44 -5.13 -16.71
C LYS A 49 -0.50 -5.43 -15.21
N LEU A 50 0.03 -6.59 -14.80
CA LEU A 50 -0.06 -7.02 -13.40
C LEU A 50 0.75 -6.11 -12.47
N ALA A 51 1.92 -5.65 -12.90
CA ALA A 51 2.74 -4.74 -12.12
C ALA A 51 2.00 -3.41 -11.87
N TYR A 52 1.32 -2.89 -12.89
CA TYR A 52 0.56 -1.66 -12.78
C TYR A 52 -0.68 -1.79 -11.89
N LEU A 53 -1.42 -2.90 -12.00
CA LEU A 53 -2.51 -3.23 -11.07
C LEU A 53 -2.03 -3.24 -9.61
N TYR A 54 -0.86 -3.82 -9.33
CA TYR A 54 -0.28 -3.77 -7.98
C TYR A 54 0.12 -2.36 -7.53
N THR A 55 0.60 -1.51 -8.44
CA THR A 55 0.88 -0.10 -8.13
C THR A 55 -0.39 0.63 -7.68
N ILE A 56 -1.48 0.48 -8.43
CA ILE A 56 -2.77 1.08 -8.09
C ILE A 56 -3.26 0.53 -6.74
N ALA A 57 -3.32 -0.79 -6.58
CA ALA A 57 -3.80 -1.44 -5.36
C ALA A 57 -3.00 -1.03 -4.12
N ARG A 58 -1.66 -0.95 -4.25
CA ARG A 58 -0.78 -0.47 -3.18
C ARG A 58 -1.14 0.96 -2.76
N ASN A 59 -1.30 1.86 -3.73
CA ASN A 59 -1.62 3.26 -3.44
C ASN A 59 -2.98 3.39 -2.74
N LEU A 60 -3.99 2.68 -3.24
CA LEU A 60 -5.31 2.65 -2.62
C LEU A 60 -5.28 2.12 -1.18
N CYS A 61 -4.57 1.01 -0.93
CA CYS A 61 -4.41 0.47 0.43
C CYS A 61 -3.70 1.49 1.34
N MET A 62 -2.63 2.12 0.88
CA MET A 62 -1.89 3.12 1.68
C MET A 62 -2.77 4.32 2.02
N ASP A 63 -3.59 4.78 1.08
CA ASP A 63 -4.50 5.89 1.31
C ASP A 63 -5.62 5.54 2.30
N THR A 64 -6.12 4.29 2.29
CA THR A 64 -7.06 3.82 3.33
C THR A 64 -6.44 3.84 4.72
N PHE A 65 -5.18 3.42 4.87
CA PHE A 65 -4.49 3.47 6.18
C PHE A 65 -4.23 4.90 6.64
N ARG A 66 -3.84 5.80 5.73
CA ARG A 66 -3.65 7.22 6.06
C ARG A 66 -4.95 7.84 6.56
N LYS A 67 -6.07 7.59 5.88
CA LYS A 67 -7.39 8.12 6.28
C LYS A 67 -7.84 7.56 7.63
N ALA A 68 -7.66 6.27 7.88
CA ALA A 68 -7.95 5.66 9.19
C ALA A 68 -7.13 6.32 10.31
N LYS A 69 -5.81 6.46 10.11
CA LYS A 69 -4.92 7.10 11.09
C LYS A 69 -5.29 8.58 11.33
N THR A 70 -5.63 9.33 10.28
CA THR A 70 -6.07 10.73 10.43
C THR A 70 -7.40 10.81 11.19
N GLN A 71 -8.34 9.89 10.96
CA GLN A 71 -9.61 9.86 11.70
C GLN A 71 -9.39 9.55 13.18
N GLU A 72 -8.56 8.55 13.51
CA GLU A 72 -8.19 8.22 14.90
C GLU A 72 -7.55 9.42 15.62
N LEU A 73 -6.62 10.11 14.96
CA LEU A 73 -5.92 11.27 15.55
C LEU A 73 -6.82 12.49 15.73
N CYS A 74 -7.87 12.64 14.94
CA CYS A 74 -8.85 13.72 15.08
C CYS A 74 -9.92 13.43 16.14
N THR A 75 -10.07 12.18 16.58
CA THR A 75 -11.06 11.79 17.59
C THR A 75 -10.53 11.82 19.02
N GLU A 76 -9.22 11.87 19.21
CA GLU A 76 -8.59 11.92 20.52
C GLU A 76 -7.87 13.26 20.72
N ILE A 77 -8.15 13.96 21.82
CA ILE A 77 -7.16 14.88 22.37
C ILE A 77 -5.99 13.99 22.76
N PRO A 78 -4.77 14.15 22.18
CA PRO A 78 -3.67 13.25 22.49
C PRO A 78 -3.43 13.29 24.00
N SER A 79 -3.68 12.17 24.67
CA SER A 79 -3.23 12.00 26.06
C SER A 79 -1.70 12.04 26.08
N GLU A 80 -1.08 12.41 27.20
CA GLU A 80 0.39 12.43 27.34
C GLU A 80 1.02 11.10 26.90
N ASP A 81 0.36 9.97 27.20
CA ASP A 81 0.76 8.63 26.76
C ASP A 81 0.78 8.47 25.22
N CYS A 82 -0.15 9.11 24.50
CA CYS A 82 -0.19 9.05 23.02
C CYS A 82 0.95 9.85 22.38
N LEU A 83 1.41 10.92 23.03
CA LEU A 83 2.53 11.74 22.56
C LEU A 83 3.86 11.01 22.74
N GLU A 84 4.07 10.39 23.91
CA GLU A 84 5.27 9.57 24.17
C GLU A 84 5.37 8.38 23.21
N GLN A 85 4.26 7.70 22.94
CA GLN A 85 4.23 6.61 21.96
C GLN A 85 4.52 7.10 20.53
N LEU A 86 4.07 8.29 20.17
CA LEU A 86 4.35 8.87 18.85
C LEU A 86 5.84 9.22 18.71
N GLU A 87 6.44 9.83 19.74
CA GLU A 87 7.87 10.11 19.79
C GLU A 87 8.70 8.84 19.64
N LEU A 88 8.36 7.80 20.39
CA LEU A 88 9.06 6.51 20.31
C LEU A 88 8.97 5.89 18.91
N ASN A 89 7.77 5.94 18.28
CA ASN A 89 7.57 5.42 16.93
C ASN A 89 8.36 6.18 15.86
N ILE A 90 8.55 7.49 16.03
CA ILE A 90 9.39 8.30 15.13
C ILE A 90 10.84 7.85 15.26
N VAL A 91 11.37 7.73 16.48
CA VAL A 91 12.76 7.29 16.73
C VAL A 91 13.02 5.89 16.15
N ILE A 92 12.10 4.94 16.37
CA ILE A 92 12.22 3.58 15.81
C ILE A 92 12.27 3.63 14.28
N LYS A 93 11.42 4.44 13.66
CA LYS A 93 11.33 4.53 12.21
C LYS A 93 12.59 5.15 11.59
N ASP A 94 13.18 6.13 12.26
CA ASP A 94 14.43 6.74 11.82
C ASP A 94 15.61 5.75 11.93
N ALA A 95 15.69 4.99 13.03
CA ALA A 95 16.70 3.95 13.17
C ALA A 95 16.58 2.84 12.11
N LEU A 96 15.35 2.45 11.76
CA LEU A 96 15.10 1.47 10.69
C LEU A 96 15.49 1.99 9.32
N ASN A 97 15.26 3.28 9.04
CA ASN A 97 15.69 3.91 7.80
C ASN A 97 17.22 3.94 7.71
N GLU A 98 17.91 4.30 8.80
CA GLU A 98 19.37 4.31 8.84
C GLU A 98 19.97 2.92 8.58
N LEU A 99 19.38 1.88 9.17
CA LEU A 99 19.81 0.50 8.91
C LEU A 99 19.57 0.10 7.45
N THR A 100 18.44 0.52 6.88
CA THR A 100 18.09 0.24 5.48
C THR A 100 19.06 0.91 4.52
N GLU A 101 19.41 2.18 4.76
CA GLU A 101 20.42 2.93 3.99
C GLU A 101 21.79 2.26 4.08
N ARG A 102 22.19 1.79 5.26
CA ARG A 102 23.47 1.07 5.45
C ARG A 102 23.52 -0.26 4.71
N ILE A 103 22.42 -1.03 4.72
CA ILE A 103 22.33 -2.28 3.96
C ILE A 103 22.34 -2.00 2.45
N SER A 104 21.63 -0.95 2.02
CA SER A 104 21.61 -0.51 0.61
C SER A 104 23.01 -0.10 0.14
N PHE A 105 23.75 0.67 0.93
CA PHE A 105 25.13 1.06 0.64
C PHE A 105 26.07 -0.14 0.54
N TYR A 106 25.96 -1.10 1.46
CA TYR A 106 26.78 -2.32 1.45
C TYR A 106 26.51 -3.18 0.20
N MET A 107 25.26 -3.24 -0.26
CA MET A 107 24.89 -3.98 -1.47
C MET A 107 25.42 -3.32 -2.75
N ILE A 108 25.48 -1.97 -2.81
CA ILE A 108 26.07 -1.23 -3.93
C ILE A 108 27.60 -1.37 -3.98
N CYS A 109 28.26 -1.48 -2.82
CA CYS A 109 29.71 -1.61 -2.73
C CYS A 109 30.26 -3.03 -2.94
N LEU A 110 29.39 -4.04 -3.13
CA LEU A 110 29.75 -5.44 -3.36
C LEU A 110 29.65 -5.88 -4.83
N ASP A 111 29.21 -4.99 -5.73
CA ASP A 111 29.29 -5.09 -7.19
C ASP A 111 30.43 -4.22 -7.74
#